data_AF-A0A8T9B0W9-F1
#
_entry.id   AF-A0A8T9B0W9-F1
#
_cell.length_a   1.000
_cell.length_b   1.000
_cell.length_c   1.000
_cell.angle_alpha   90.00
_cell.angle_beta   90.00
_cell.angle_gamma   90.00
#
_symmetry.space_group_name_H-M   'P 1'
#
loop_
_entity.id
_entity.type
_entity.pdbx_description
1 polymer ?
#
loop_
_entity_poly.entity_id
_entity_poly.type
_entity_poly.pdbx_seq_one_letter_code
_entity_poly.pdbx_strand_id
1 'polypeptide(L)'
;MDLASDPPRIRLVTCDEIAENEPRYATLSHCWGGNSPFRLLQSNLEEMKSGIPFREFPKTFQEAIFVARKLGISYLWIDAVCIVQDSHQDWTQQASLMEQVYSNSYLTIAATDSADSAGGLGRDRNAQAVQSVYAPRLNHDDTNPAGWFCYGGPRFEGHLTRRGWVLQERFLSPRVVHYLGNQIGWECSESMTSEGLPASVNLRQNAVTLFKCLNTSIADTDSNGETRIKNVYVLWDTLVMRYASGHLTFSSDRPIAIAGVARVVCRHLDLEASDFHCGLWGPRFAGGLAWHSVDTSQEQLARDPLLGIPSWSWLSVDGEVWQDHTGRYFRYKTPIEVVELRTTPVGDPFGPVNSAFARIKGPICPVSISERSGSRDPAKDDESPFYDITLDGIAFLAGRCFLLNWDGSRGQSLNSVLETTLYLLLVRAGEQPENGPAGLDLLYGFNTYCCIILTAVPRRRGHFRRIGFIEFLFPLTEPRAPPPNFGNERDSNMCRRVHRRLDECFAKRNLPEYLYEAIDDQHKYTIILQ
;
A
#
# COMPACT_ATOMS: atom_id res chain seq x y z
N MET A 1 -0.43 -21.59 22.55
CA MET A 1 -0.49 -23.06 22.76
C MET A 1 0.80 -23.55 23.40
N ASP A 2 0.70 -24.43 24.39
CA ASP A 2 1.82 -25.12 25.06
C ASP A 2 2.18 -26.41 24.30
N LEU A 3 3.45 -26.52 23.90
CA LEU A 3 4.01 -27.61 23.10
C LEU A 3 4.88 -28.57 23.91
N ALA A 4 5.09 -28.35 25.22
CA ALA A 4 6.08 -29.05 26.05
C ALA A 4 5.80 -30.55 26.24
N SER A 5 4.57 -30.99 25.99
CA SER A 5 4.16 -32.40 26.13
C SER A 5 4.61 -33.24 24.92
N ASP A 6 5.67 -34.03 25.08
CA ASP A 6 6.12 -34.99 24.06
C ASP A 6 5.46 -36.38 24.25
N PRO A 7 4.88 -36.98 23.19
CA PRO A 7 3.59 -36.66 22.57
C PRO A 7 2.44 -37.35 23.32
N PRO A 8 1.35 -36.64 23.69
CA PRO A 8 0.19 -36.76 22.80
C PRO A 8 -0.70 -35.53 22.67
N ARG A 9 -0.66 -34.57 23.60
CA ARG A 9 -1.67 -33.50 23.69
C ARG A 9 -1.04 -32.11 23.62
N ILE A 10 -1.69 -31.22 22.91
CA ILE A 10 -1.37 -29.79 22.82
C ILE A 10 -2.52 -29.03 23.46
N ARG A 11 -2.21 -28.05 24.30
CA ARG A 11 -3.22 -27.27 25.02
C ARG A 11 -3.11 -25.79 24.79
N LEU A 12 -4.26 -25.11 24.87
CA LEU A 12 -4.34 -23.67 24.99
C LEU A 12 -4.01 -23.28 26.43
N VAL A 13 -3.14 -22.28 26.59
CA VAL A 13 -2.79 -21.70 27.89
C VAL A 13 -2.96 -20.20 27.80
N THR A 14 -3.40 -19.60 28.89
CA THR A 14 -3.46 -18.15 29.09
C THR A 14 -2.09 -17.62 29.52
N CYS A 15 -1.86 -16.32 29.38
CA CYS A 15 -0.58 -15.72 29.76
C CYS A 15 -0.27 -15.91 31.25
N ASP A 16 -1.29 -15.88 32.12
CA ASP A 16 -1.14 -16.06 33.57
C ASP A 16 -0.72 -17.49 33.97
N GLU A 17 -0.92 -18.47 33.09
CA GLU A 17 -0.51 -19.87 33.29
C GLU A 17 0.93 -20.14 32.82
N ILE A 18 1.57 -19.18 32.17
CA ILE A 18 2.95 -19.31 31.71
C ILE A 18 3.89 -18.89 32.85
N ALA A 19 4.63 -19.86 33.39
CA ALA A 19 5.52 -19.64 34.52
C ALA A 19 6.77 -18.78 34.18
N GLU A 20 7.10 -18.67 32.90
CA GLU A 20 8.20 -17.86 32.40
C GLU A 20 7.76 -16.39 32.27
N ASN A 21 8.53 -15.45 32.84
CA ASN A 21 8.23 -14.02 32.74
C ASN A 21 8.33 -13.48 31.29
N GLU A 22 9.18 -14.09 30.46
CA GLU A 22 9.37 -13.74 29.04
C GLU A 22 9.45 -15.03 28.20
N PRO A 23 8.30 -15.70 27.96
CA PRO A 23 8.30 -16.96 27.27
C PRO A 23 8.74 -16.79 25.83
N ARG A 24 9.64 -17.67 25.36
CA ARG A 24 9.93 -17.75 23.92
C ARG A 24 8.79 -18.45 23.21
N TYR A 25 8.13 -17.73 22.31
CA TYR A 25 7.08 -18.27 21.47
C TYR A 25 7.34 -18.00 19.98
N ALA A 26 6.82 -18.88 19.14
CA ALA A 26 6.71 -18.68 17.71
C ALA A 26 5.29 -18.25 17.34
N THR A 27 5.13 -17.63 16.18
CA THR A 27 3.81 -17.40 15.55
C THR A 27 3.71 -18.21 14.27
N LEU A 28 2.49 -18.62 13.89
CA LEU A 28 2.21 -19.22 12.58
C LEU A 28 1.42 -18.23 11.72
N SER A 29 2.00 -17.83 10.58
CA SER A 29 1.30 -17.12 9.52
C SER A 29 0.83 -18.12 8.47
N HIS A 30 -0.49 -18.22 8.24
CA HIS A 30 -1.06 -19.23 7.35
C HIS A 30 -2.39 -18.78 6.71
N CYS A 31 -2.74 -19.42 5.59
CA CYS A 31 -4.08 -19.30 5.00
C CYS A 31 -5.02 -20.26 5.72
N TRP A 32 -6.19 -19.79 6.16
CA TRP A 32 -7.11 -20.65 6.89
C TRP A 32 -7.77 -21.71 5.98
N GLY A 33 -8.11 -21.34 4.75
CA GLY A 33 -8.85 -22.19 3.80
C GLY A 33 -10.38 -22.06 3.89
N GLY A 34 -11.10 -22.91 3.14
CA GLY A 34 -12.56 -22.86 2.98
C GLY A 34 -13.37 -23.99 3.65
N ASN A 35 -14.68 -23.74 3.75
CA ASN A 35 -15.84 -24.54 4.23
C ASN A 35 -15.90 -25.08 5.67
N SER A 36 -14.82 -25.10 6.46
CA SER A 36 -14.87 -25.19 7.95
C SER A 36 -13.45 -25.20 8.52
N PRO A 37 -12.79 -24.04 8.71
CA PRO A 37 -11.44 -24.01 9.22
C PRO A 37 -11.40 -24.49 10.68
N PHE A 38 -10.32 -25.20 11.04
CA PHE A 38 -10.06 -25.56 12.42
C PHE A 38 -9.83 -24.29 13.24
N ARG A 39 -10.71 -24.02 14.21
CA ARG A 39 -10.72 -22.76 14.95
C ARG A 39 -11.21 -22.91 16.38
N LEU A 40 -10.76 -22.00 17.24
CA LEU A 40 -11.24 -21.86 18.60
C LEU A 40 -12.60 -21.17 18.59
N LEU A 41 -13.57 -21.80 19.26
CA LEU A 41 -14.92 -21.30 19.48
C LEU A 41 -15.22 -21.37 20.97
N GLN A 42 -16.21 -20.61 21.43
CA GLN A 42 -16.65 -20.68 22.82
C GLN A 42 -17.03 -22.12 23.23
N SER A 43 -17.57 -22.91 22.28
CA SER A 43 -18.00 -24.29 22.51
C SER A 43 -16.86 -25.30 22.71
N ASN A 44 -15.65 -25.04 22.19
CA ASN A 44 -14.51 -25.96 22.30
C ASN A 44 -13.35 -25.39 23.15
N LEU A 45 -13.54 -24.21 23.77
CA LEU A 45 -12.53 -23.52 24.56
C LEU A 45 -11.98 -24.37 25.72
N GLU A 46 -12.86 -24.98 26.52
CA GLU A 46 -12.44 -25.78 27.68
C GLU A 46 -11.76 -27.09 27.30
N GLU A 47 -12.16 -27.67 26.16
CA GLU A 47 -11.49 -28.83 25.58
C GLU A 47 -10.08 -28.46 25.10
N MET A 48 -9.93 -27.33 24.39
CA MET A 48 -8.64 -26.82 23.95
C MET A 48 -7.72 -26.48 25.13
N LYS A 49 -8.23 -25.95 26.25
CA LYS A 49 -7.45 -25.71 27.49
C LYS A 49 -7.03 -27.00 28.18
N SER A 50 -7.90 -28.02 28.19
CA SER A 50 -7.58 -29.36 28.69
C SER A 50 -6.58 -30.08 27.78
N GLY A 51 -6.47 -29.62 26.53
CA GLY A 51 -5.58 -30.08 25.49
C GLY A 51 -6.18 -31.16 24.63
N ILE A 52 -5.87 -31.17 23.33
CA ILE A 52 -6.35 -32.16 22.35
C ILE A 52 -5.19 -32.93 21.72
N PRO A 53 -5.43 -34.14 21.18
CA PRO A 53 -4.42 -34.91 20.50
C PRO A 53 -3.73 -34.17 19.35
N PHE A 54 -2.40 -34.27 19.25
CA PHE A 54 -1.60 -33.67 18.17
C PHE A 54 -2.12 -33.99 16.75
N ARG A 55 -2.68 -35.19 16.56
CA ARG A 55 -3.17 -35.65 15.25
C ARG A 55 -4.48 -34.99 14.82
N GLU A 56 -5.21 -34.33 15.72
CA GLU A 56 -6.46 -33.65 15.40
C GLU A 56 -6.24 -32.27 14.77
N PHE A 57 -5.03 -31.72 14.91
CA PHE A 57 -4.69 -30.45 14.27
C PHE A 57 -4.56 -30.61 12.74
N PRO A 58 -4.86 -29.58 11.95
CA PRO A 58 -4.57 -29.57 10.52
C PRO A 58 -3.08 -29.79 10.23
N LYS A 59 -2.76 -30.31 9.04
CA LYS A 59 -1.39 -30.64 8.63
C LYS A 59 -0.42 -29.45 8.77
N THR A 60 -0.83 -28.25 8.38
CA THR A 60 -0.01 -27.03 8.53
C THR A 60 0.32 -26.75 9.99
N PHE A 61 -0.60 -27.01 10.91
CA PHE A 61 -0.39 -26.75 12.34
C PHE A 61 0.50 -27.83 12.94
N GLN A 62 0.26 -29.10 12.57
CA GLN A 62 1.11 -30.23 12.98
C GLN A 62 2.58 -29.99 12.60
N GLU A 63 2.84 -29.58 11.36
CA GLU A 63 4.19 -29.32 10.89
C GLU A 63 4.80 -28.05 11.52
N ALA A 64 4.00 -27.01 11.78
CA ALA A 64 4.46 -25.84 12.53
C ALA A 64 4.86 -26.17 13.97
N ILE A 65 4.07 -27.01 14.66
CA ILE A 65 4.38 -27.53 16.01
C ILE A 65 5.67 -28.34 15.98
N PHE A 66 5.83 -29.21 14.97
CA PHE A 66 7.07 -29.98 14.78
C PHE A 66 8.28 -29.07 14.61
N VAL A 67 8.20 -28.05 13.76
CA VAL A 67 9.27 -27.07 13.53
C VAL A 67 9.60 -26.31 14.81
N ALA A 68 8.59 -25.78 15.52
CA ALA A 68 8.78 -25.06 16.78
C ALA A 68 9.51 -25.92 17.82
N ARG A 69 9.09 -27.18 18.00
CA ARG A 69 9.75 -28.14 18.91
C ARG A 69 11.19 -28.42 18.51
N LYS A 70 11.47 -28.62 17.21
CA LYS A 70 12.83 -28.83 16.70
C LYS A 70 13.75 -27.64 16.95
N LEU A 71 13.19 -26.43 17.03
CA LEU A 71 13.91 -25.20 17.37
C LEU A 71 13.96 -24.93 18.89
N GLY A 72 13.45 -25.82 19.72
CA GLY A 72 13.41 -25.65 21.18
C GLY A 72 12.42 -24.58 21.65
N ILE A 73 11.39 -24.28 20.86
CA ILE A 73 10.35 -23.29 21.18
C ILE A 73 9.14 -24.04 21.77
N SER A 74 8.80 -23.74 23.02
CA SER A 74 7.74 -24.43 23.76
C SER A 74 6.34 -23.84 23.55
N TYR A 75 6.23 -22.65 22.95
CA TYR A 75 4.96 -21.97 22.75
C TYR A 75 4.75 -21.57 21.30
N LEU A 76 3.54 -21.81 20.79
CA LEU A 76 3.13 -21.39 19.45
C LEU A 76 1.81 -20.63 19.51
N TRP A 77 1.80 -19.45 18.91
CA TRP A 77 0.61 -18.63 18.72
C TRP A 77 0.11 -18.77 17.28
N ILE A 78 -1.19 -19.01 17.13
CA ILE A 78 -1.88 -19.13 15.86
C ILE A 78 -3.23 -18.43 16.03
N ASP A 79 -3.51 -17.41 15.22
CA ASP A 79 -4.74 -16.62 15.24
C ASP A 79 -6.01 -17.50 15.32
N ALA A 80 -6.09 -18.53 14.48
CA ALA A 80 -7.23 -19.43 14.39
C ALA A 80 -7.56 -20.15 15.70
N VAL A 81 -6.57 -20.41 16.57
CA VAL A 81 -6.73 -21.22 17.79
C VAL A 81 -6.32 -20.52 19.08
N CYS A 82 -5.80 -19.29 19.01
CA CYS A 82 -5.48 -18.46 20.17
C CYS A 82 -6.46 -17.27 20.33
N ILE A 83 -7.42 -17.11 19.41
CA ILE A 83 -8.49 -16.11 19.45
C ILE A 83 -9.83 -16.85 19.34
N VAL A 84 -10.80 -16.50 20.18
CA VAL A 84 -12.16 -17.06 20.18
C VAL A 84 -12.95 -16.44 19.02
N GLN A 85 -13.12 -17.20 17.94
CA GLN A 85 -13.56 -16.66 16.64
C GLN A 85 -15.03 -16.26 16.56
N ASP A 86 -15.86 -16.78 17.47
CA ASP A 86 -17.27 -16.41 17.63
C ASP A 86 -17.50 -15.32 18.69
N SER A 87 -16.42 -14.72 19.22
CA SER A 87 -16.48 -13.62 20.18
C SER A 87 -15.98 -12.32 19.55
N HIS A 88 -16.89 -11.38 19.28
CA HIS A 88 -16.52 -10.06 18.74
C HIS A 88 -15.63 -9.26 19.72
N GLN A 89 -15.86 -9.43 21.03
CA GLN A 89 -15.06 -8.77 22.05
C GLN A 89 -13.62 -9.27 22.06
N ASP A 90 -13.42 -10.60 22.03
CA ASP A 90 -12.08 -11.18 22.00
C ASP A 90 -11.38 -10.84 20.69
N TRP A 91 -12.08 -10.95 19.55
CA TRP A 91 -11.52 -10.53 18.26
C TRP A 91 -11.03 -9.08 18.28
N THR A 92 -11.82 -8.15 18.81
CA THR A 92 -11.46 -6.72 18.88
C THR A 92 -10.22 -6.52 19.76
N GLN A 93 -10.16 -7.18 20.91
CA GLN A 93 -9.02 -7.13 21.81
C GLN A 93 -7.76 -7.70 21.14
N GLN A 94 -7.84 -8.90 20.57
CA GLN A 94 -6.70 -9.57 19.96
C GLN A 94 -6.22 -8.85 18.69
N ALA A 95 -7.13 -8.33 17.87
CA ALA A 95 -6.79 -7.51 16.71
C ALA A 95 -5.96 -6.28 17.08
N SER A 96 -6.27 -5.63 18.22
CA SER A 96 -5.49 -4.49 18.73
C SER A 96 -4.09 -4.88 19.25
N LEU A 97 -3.90 -6.16 19.61
CA LEU A 97 -2.64 -6.71 20.12
C LEU A 97 -1.77 -7.35 19.03
N MET A 98 -2.24 -7.45 17.79
CA MET A 98 -1.50 -8.08 16.68
C MET A 98 -0.08 -7.52 16.52
N GLU A 99 0.10 -6.21 16.70
CA GLU A 99 1.44 -5.60 16.69
C GLU A 99 2.34 -6.23 17.74
N GLN A 100 1.87 -6.33 18.98
CA GLN A 100 2.65 -6.85 20.11
C GLN A 100 2.91 -8.35 19.95
N VAL A 101 1.92 -9.11 19.46
CA VAL A 101 2.05 -10.56 19.23
C VAL A 101 3.14 -10.87 18.21
N TYR A 102 3.17 -10.20 17.07
CA TYR A 102 4.17 -10.49 16.03
C TYR A 102 5.52 -9.85 16.34
N SER A 103 5.56 -8.61 16.84
CA SER A 103 6.82 -7.91 17.17
C SER A 103 7.62 -8.56 18.29
N ASN A 104 6.97 -9.20 19.26
CA ASN A 104 7.65 -9.91 20.36
C ASN A 104 7.85 -11.40 20.09
N SER A 105 7.41 -11.91 18.92
CA SER A 105 7.64 -13.31 18.57
C SER A 105 9.12 -13.61 18.36
N TYR A 106 9.57 -14.77 18.82
CA TYR A 106 10.94 -15.22 18.59
C TYR A 106 11.20 -15.51 17.10
N LEU A 107 10.19 -16.13 16.46
CA LEU A 107 10.18 -16.52 15.06
C LEU A 107 8.74 -16.64 14.55
N THR A 108 8.47 -16.13 13.36
CA THR A 108 7.27 -16.47 12.61
C THR A 108 7.55 -17.58 11.62
N ILE A 109 6.75 -18.62 11.67
CA ILE A 109 6.72 -19.69 10.68
C ILE A 109 5.65 -19.30 9.64
N ALA A 110 6.04 -19.09 8.40
CA ALA A 110 5.13 -18.67 7.34
C ALA A 110 4.88 -19.82 6.35
N ALA A 111 3.65 -20.34 6.34
CA ALA A 111 3.16 -21.36 5.40
C ALA A 111 2.89 -20.73 4.01
N THR A 112 3.93 -20.17 3.40
CA THR A 112 3.80 -19.19 2.30
C THR A 112 3.13 -19.77 1.06
N ASP A 113 3.46 -21.02 0.73
CA ASP A 113 2.93 -21.75 -0.44
C ASP A 113 1.62 -22.49 -0.16
N SER A 114 1.11 -22.48 1.07
CA SER A 114 -0.11 -23.23 1.40
C SER A 114 -1.34 -22.37 1.25
N ALA A 115 -2.27 -22.85 0.42
CA ALA A 115 -3.56 -22.20 0.19
C ALA A 115 -4.51 -22.31 1.40
N ASP A 116 -4.27 -23.28 2.30
CA ASP A 116 -5.08 -23.55 3.48
C ASP A 116 -4.30 -24.25 4.61
N SER A 117 -5.00 -24.56 5.70
CA SER A 117 -4.46 -25.26 6.87
C SER A 117 -4.16 -26.75 6.62
N ALA A 118 -4.64 -27.33 5.52
CA ALA A 118 -4.43 -28.74 5.16
C ALA A 118 -3.20 -28.95 4.27
N GLY A 119 -2.67 -27.90 3.61
CA GLY A 119 -1.52 -28.01 2.71
C GLY A 119 -0.22 -28.50 3.36
N GLY A 120 0.06 -28.14 4.61
CA GLY A 120 1.34 -28.40 5.27
C GLY A 120 2.44 -27.40 4.90
N LEU A 121 3.57 -27.43 5.57
CA LEU A 121 4.78 -26.64 5.29
C LEU A 121 5.71 -27.34 4.30
N GLY A 122 5.82 -28.67 4.38
CA GLY A 122 6.72 -29.47 3.55
C GLY A 122 6.28 -29.57 2.09
N ARG A 123 7.25 -29.62 1.18
CA ARG A 123 7.06 -29.86 -0.25
C ARG A 123 8.04 -30.92 -0.73
N ASP A 124 7.55 -31.85 -1.55
CA ASP A 124 8.42 -32.73 -2.31
C ASP A 124 8.97 -31.97 -3.51
N ARG A 125 10.30 -31.85 -3.59
CA ARG A 125 10.97 -31.01 -4.58
C ARG A 125 12.40 -31.46 -4.81
N ASN A 126 12.90 -31.19 -6.01
CA ASN A 126 14.31 -31.37 -6.32
C ASN A 126 15.14 -30.24 -5.69
N ALA A 127 15.90 -30.53 -4.64
CA ALA A 127 16.78 -29.56 -3.99
C ALA A 127 17.84 -28.95 -4.94
N GLN A 128 18.25 -29.68 -5.99
CA GLN A 128 19.22 -29.18 -6.97
C GLN A 128 18.63 -28.08 -7.87
N ALA A 129 17.30 -28.04 -8.04
CA ALA A 129 16.63 -27.04 -8.88
C ALA A 129 16.68 -25.63 -8.28
N VAL A 130 17.10 -25.50 -7.02
CA VAL A 130 17.20 -24.22 -6.30
C VAL A 130 18.64 -23.68 -6.26
N GLN A 131 19.61 -24.36 -6.88
CA GLN A 131 20.99 -23.89 -6.85
C GLN A 131 21.14 -22.55 -7.58
N SER A 132 21.80 -21.60 -6.92
CA SER A 132 22.13 -20.29 -7.49
C SER A 132 23.07 -20.45 -8.68
N VAL A 133 22.77 -19.77 -9.78
CA VAL A 133 23.74 -19.56 -10.86
C VAL A 133 24.29 -18.15 -10.74
N TYR A 134 25.61 -18.04 -10.62
CA TYR A 134 26.34 -16.78 -10.60
C TYR A 134 26.78 -16.43 -12.02
N ALA A 135 26.19 -15.38 -12.59
CA ALA A 135 26.63 -14.82 -13.85
C ALA A 135 27.31 -13.46 -13.62
N PRO A 136 28.50 -13.22 -14.17
CA PRO A 136 29.12 -11.90 -14.12
C PRO A 136 28.27 -10.90 -14.91
N ARG A 137 27.99 -9.74 -14.30
CA ARG A 137 27.40 -8.60 -15.00
C ARG A 137 28.51 -7.90 -15.79
N LEU A 138 28.52 -8.08 -17.11
CA LEU A 138 29.39 -7.32 -18.00
C LEU A 138 28.83 -5.90 -18.15
N ASN A 139 29.69 -4.88 -17.99
CA ASN A 139 29.36 -3.54 -18.46
C ASN A 139 29.49 -3.49 -19.99
N HIS A 140 28.86 -2.50 -20.62
CA HIS A 140 28.98 -2.25 -22.06
C HIS A 140 30.44 -2.02 -22.51
N ASP A 141 31.33 -1.68 -21.58
CA ASP A 141 32.78 -1.63 -21.77
C ASP A 141 33.43 -2.84 -21.08
N ASP A 142 33.76 -3.84 -21.88
CA ASP A 142 34.37 -5.11 -21.48
C ASP A 142 35.68 -4.90 -20.70
N THR A 143 35.75 -5.45 -19.48
CA THR A 143 36.94 -6.07 -18.82
C THR A 143 36.76 -6.26 -17.31
N ASN A 144 35.75 -5.65 -16.68
CA ASN A 144 35.56 -5.77 -15.22
C ASN A 144 34.10 -6.10 -14.86
N PRO A 145 33.81 -7.22 -14.17
CA PRO A 145 32.44 -7.54 -13.77
C PRO A 145 31.92 -6.49 -12.78
N ALA A 146 30.84 -5.80 -13.14
CA ALA A 146 30.20 -4.76 -12.33
C ALA A 146 29.31 -5.33 -11.20
N GLY A 147 29.38 -6.64 -10.95
CA GLY A 147 28.58 -7.37 -9.97
C GLY A 147 28.26 -8.79 -10.44
N TRP A 148 27.68 -9.59 -9.54
CA TRP A 148 27.18 -10.93 -9.86
C TRP A 148 25.65 -10.90 -9.86
N PHE A 149 25.03 -11.42 -10.91
CA PHE A 149 23.59 -11.73 -10.89
C PHE A 149 23.39 -13.15 -10.37
N CYS A 150 22.53 -13.29 -9.37
CA CYS A 150 21.98 -14.58 -8.96
C CYS A 150 20.67 -14.79 -9.73
N TYR A 151 20.69 -15.67 -10.74
CA TYR A 151 19.45 -16.11 -11.39
C TYR A 151 18.77 -17.13 -10.46
N GLY A 152 17.48 -16.93 -10.14
CA GLY A 152 16.72 -17.84 -9.27
C GLY A 152 16.59 -17.42 -7.79
N GLY A 153 16.84 -16.15 -7.44
CA GLY A 153 16.59 -15.65 -6.09
C GLY A 153 15.15 -15.89 -5.62
N PRO A 154 14.93 -16.06 -4.31
CA PRO A 154 13.63 -16.43 -3.75
C PRO A 154 12.60 -15.34 -4.03
N ARG A 155 11.49 -15.72 -4.68
CA ARG A 155 10.26 -14.94 -4.64
C ARG A 155 9.56 -15.30 -3.35
N PHE A 156 9.57 -14.39 -2.38
CA PHE A 156 8.81 -14.52 -1.13
C PHE A 156 7.32 -14.22 -1.36
N GLU A 157 6.78 -14.73 -2.46
CA GLU A 157 5.40 -14.57 -2.90
C GLU A 157 4.75 -15.95 -2.95
N GLY A 158 3.51 -16.04 -2.48
CA GLY A 158 2.73 -17.27 -2.50
C GLY A 158 1.27 -17.00 -2.18
N HIS A 159 0.52 -18.04 -1.86
CA HIS A 159 -0.89 -17.93 -1.46
C HIS A 159 -1.06 -17.03 -0.23
N LEU A 160 -0.16 -17.15 0.73
CA LEU A 160 -0.20 -16.39 1.99
C LEU A 160 -0.03 -14.89 1.77
N THR A 161 1.00 -14.49 1.02
CA THR A 161 1.38 -13.07 0.88
C THR A 161 0.40 -12.24 0.05
N ARG A 162 -0.60 -12.89 -0.55
CA ARG A 162 -1.72 -12.21 -1.21
C ARG A 162 -2.77 -11.71 -0.23
N ARG A 163 -2.70 -12.05 1.06
CA ARG A 163 -3.67 -11.60 2.08
C ARG A 163 -3.21 -10.29 2.72
N GLY A 164 -4.13 -9.36 2.95
CA GLY A 164 -3.81 -8.05 3.55
C GLY A 164 -3.27 -8.14 4.97
N TRP A 165 -3.85 -9.01 5.81
CA TRP A 165 -3.40 -9.26 7.19
C TRP A 165 -1.94 -9.69 7.30
N VAL A 166 -1.46 -10.47 6.32
CA VAL A 166 -0.10 -11.04 6.30
C VAL A 166 0.98 -9.97 6.25
N LEU A 167 0.66 -8.75 5.82
CA LEU A 167 1.63 -7.65 5.86
C LEU A 167 2.05 -7.34 7.30
N GLN A 168 1.11 -7.23 8.25
CA GLN A 168 1.48 -7.07 9.66
C GLN A 168 2.27 -8.27 10.18
N GLU A 169 1.79 -9.48 9.88
CA GLU A 169 2.39 -10.73 10.34
C GLU A 169 3.84 -10.89 9.88
N ARG A 170 4.17 -10.39 8.68
CA ARG A 170 5.52 -10.47 8.10
C ARG A 170 6.43 -9.35 8.59
N PHE A 171 5.97 -8.10 8.48
CA PHE A 171 6.81 -6.93 8.69
C PHE A 171 7.09 -6.66 10.17
N LEU A 172 6.11 -6.91 11.06
CA LEU A 172 6.29 -6.69 12.50
C LEU A 172 7.19 -7.77 13.12
N SER A 173 7.19 -8.96 12.54
CA SER A 173 7.98 -10.09 13.05
C SER A 173 9.49 -9.87 12.90
N PRO A 174 10.29 -9.99 13.98
CA PRO A 174 11.74 -9.81 13.92
C PRO A 174 12.41 -10.79 12.96
N ARG A 175 11.88 -12.02 12.87
CA ARG A 175 12.40 -13.12 12.06
C ARG A 175 11.24 -13.89 11.44
N VAL A 176 11.34 -14.22 10.16
CA VAL A 176 10.36 -15.08 9.48
C VAL A 176 11.09 -16.16 8.69
N VAL A 177 10.64 -17.39 8.87
CA VAL A 177 11.01 -18.52 8.00
C VAL A 177 9.87 -18.81 7.04
N HIS A 178 10.13 -18.69 5.75
CA HIS A 178 9.17 -18.89 4.69
C HIS A 178 9.28 -20.30 4.13
N TYR A 179 8.20 -21.07 4.23
CA TYR A 179 8.04 -22.33 3.51
C TYR A 179 7.41 -22.03 2.14
N LEU A 180 8.25 -21.88 1.11
CA LEU A 180 7.87 -21.61 -0.27
C LEU A 180 7.71 -22.92 -1.06
N GLY A 181 7.07 -22.85 -2.23
CA GLY A 181 6.83 -24.04 -3.06
C GLY A 181 8.11 -24.73 -3.54
N ASN A 182 9.18 -23.95 -3.74
CA ASN A 182 10.44 -24.45 -4.27
C ASN A 182 11.61 -24.42 -3.27
N GLN A 183 11.53 -23.72 -2.14
CA GLN A 183 12.64 -23.58 -1.19
C GLN A 183 12.19 -23.06 0.17
N ILE A 184 13.10 -23.11 1.16
CA ILE A 184 12.94 -22.36 2.40
C ILE A 184 13.64 -20.99 2.27
N GLY A 185 12.93 -19.94 2.65
CA GLY A 185 13.44 -18.58 2.74
C GLY A 185 13.56 -18.11 4.19
N TRP A 186 14.47 -17.18 4.44
CA TRP A 186 14.68 -16.55 5.74
C TRP A 186 14.73 -15.03 5.59
N GLU A 187 14.10 -14.32 6.51
CA GLU A 187 14.22 -12.87 6.65
C GLU A 187 14.35 -12.46 8.12
N CYS A 188 15.19 -11.46 8.35
CA CYS A 188 15.36 -10.79 9.64
C CYS A 188 15.80 -9.33 9.42
N SER A 189 16.11 -8.60 10.50
CA SER A 189 16.66 -7.24 10.39
C SER A 189 18.04 -7.18 9.72
N GLU A 190 18.80 -8.27 9.68
CA GLU A 190 20.19 -8.24 9.19
C GLU A 190 20.36 -8.74 7.75
N SER A 191 19.43 -9.59 7.30
CA SER A 191 19.54 -10.30 6.03
C SER A 191 18.20 -10.89 5.56
N MET A 192 18.14 -11.10 4.25
CA MET A 192 17.14 -11.91 3.57
C MET A 192 17.88 -12.93 2.70
N THR A 193 17.66 -14.22 2.94
CA THR A 193 18.39 -15.33 2.31
C THR A 193 17.42 -16.48 2.01
N SER A 194 17.87 -17.46 1.24
CA SER A 194 17.13 -18.71 1.03
C SER A 194 18.11 -19.82 0.67
N GLU A 195 17.61 -21.04 0.54
CA GLU A 195 18.42 -22.16 0.06
C GLU A 195 19.11 -21.88 -1.29
N GLY A 196 18.45 -21.13 -2.17
CA GLY A 196 18.99 -20.70 -3.46
C GLY A 196 19.61 -19.31 -3.50
N LEU A 197 19.78 -18.65 -2.36
CA LEU A 197 20.45 -17.34 -2.28
C LEU A 197 21.31 -17.30 -1.01
N PRO A 198 22.63 -17.53 -1.11
CA PRO A 198 23.51 -17.57 0.06
C PRO A 198 23.49 -16.27 0.85
N ALA A 199 23.67 -16.38 2.18
CA ALA A 199 23.69 -15.25 3.10
C ALA A 199 24.76 -14.18 2.77
N SER A 200 25.78 -14.54 1.98
CA SER A 200 26.81 -13.62 1.48
C SER A 200 26.29 -12.59 0.47
N VAL A 201 25.16 -12.88 -0.20
CA VAL A 201 24.46 -11.92 -1.08
C VAL A 201 23.48 -11.13 -0.21
N ASN A 202 24.01 -10.21 0.59
CA ASN A 202 23.18 -9.46 1.54
C ASN A 202 22.27 -8.45 0.81
N LEU A 203 20.98 -8.76 0.70
CA LEU A 203 19.95 -7.86 0.16
C LEU A 203 19.47 -6.81 1.18
N ARG A 204 20.37 -6.27 2.02
CA ARG A 204 20.10 -5.27 3.09
C ARG A 204 19.26 -4.06 2.66
N GLN A 205 19.11 -3.82 1.36
CA GLN A 205 18.48 -2.63 0.77
C GLN A 205 17.03 -2.83 0.28
N ASN A 206 16.29 -3.82 0.78
CA ASN A 206 14.86 -3.94 0.51
C ASN A 206 13.97 -3.40 1.65
N ALA A 207 12.73 -3.02 1.32
CA ALA A 207 11.78 -2.40 2.25
C ALA A 207 11.50 -3.25 3.51
N VAL A 208 11.50 -4.58 3.38
CA VAL A 208 11.26 -5.50 4.50
C VAL A 208 12.38 -5.41 5.52
N THR A 209 13.63 -5.53 5.06
CA THR A 209 14.82 -5.48 5.94
C THR A 209 14.93 -4.12 6.61
N LEU A 210 14.70 -3.04 5.86
CA LEU A 210 14.67 -1.66 6.39
C LEU A 210 13.61 -1.50 7.49
N PHE A 211 12.38 -1.99 7.26
CA PHE A 211 11.33 -1.92 8.28
C PHE A 211 11.68 -2.72 9.53
N LYS A 212 12.22 -3.93 9.38
CA LYS A 212 12.63 -4.75 10.53
C LYS A 212 13.76 -4.09 11.32
N CYS A 213 14.72 -3.41 10.67
CA CYS A 213 15.75 -2.61 11.36
C CYS A 213 15.16 -1.47 12.18
N LEU A 214 14.16 -0.78 11.64
CA LEU A 214 13.42 0.25 12.38
C LEU A 214 12.74 -0.40 13.60
N ASN A 215 11.99 -1.48 13.39
CA ASN A 215 11.24 -2.11 14.47
C ASN A 215 12.12 -2.64 15.62
N THR A 216 13.32 -3.15 15.32
CA THR A 216 14.27 -3.64 16.34
C THR A 216 15.17 -2.55 16.92
N SER A 217 14.99 -1.28 16.54
CA SER A 217 15.86 -0.15 16.94
C SER A 217 17.35 -0.33 16.57
N ILE A 218 17.65 -1.23 15.62
CA ILE A 218 19.03 -1.51 15.12
C ILE A 218 19.42 -0.51 14.00
N ALA A 219 18.59 0.48 13.71
CA ALA A 219 18.88 1.45 12.66
C ALA A 219 20.14 2.28 12.97
N ASP A 220 21.22 1.97 12.24
CA ASP A 220 22.46 2.75 12.19
C ASP A 220 22.15 4.24 12.00
N THR A 221 22.79 5.05 12.83
CA THR A 221 22.88 6.49 12.61
C THR A 221 23.60 6.75 11.29
N ASP A 222 22.89 7.30 10.30
CA ASP A 222 23.59 7.99 9.22
C ASP A 222 24.33 9.20 9.82
N SER A 223 25.52 9.50 9.32
CA SER A 223 26.36 10.59 9.82
C SER A 223 25.78 11.99 9.60
N ASN A 224 24.62 12.09 8.95
CA ASN A 224 24.09 13.35 8.42
C ASN A 224 22.68 13.73 8.94
N GLY A 225 21.96 12.88 9.68
CA GLY A 225 20.70 13.20 10.38
C GLY A 225 19.46 13.47 9.50
N GLU A 226 19.63 14.02 8.30
CA GLU A 226 18.55 14.40 7.36
C GLU A 226 18.11 13.26 6.42
N THR A 227 18.85 12.16 6.34
CA THR A 227 18.60 11.07 5.37
C THR A 227 17.65 10.01 5.93
N ARG A 228 17.64 9.80 7.26
CA ARG A 228 16.79 8.81 7.96
C ARG A 228 15.28 9.04 7.80
N ILE A 229 14.77 10.25 8.04
CA ILE A 229 13.32 10.55 8.01
C ILE A 229 12.74 10.44 6.59
N LYS A 230 13.47 10.93 5.57
CA LYS A 230 13.06 10.80 4.16
C LYS A 230 12.95 9.33 3.74
N ASN A 231 13.83 8.46 4.26
CA ASN A 231 13.77 7.03 4.01
C ASN A 231 12.54 6.37 4.66
N VAL A 232 12.10 6.82 5.83
CA VAL A 232 10.91 6.27 6.51
C VAL A 232 9.62 6.59 5.77
N TYR A 233 9.46 7.80 5.20
CA TYR A 233 8.30 8.10 4.35
C TYR A 233 8.29 7.26 3.05
N VAL A 234 9.43 7.12 2.38
CA VAL A 234 9.53 6.26 1.17
C VAL A 234 9.21 4.81 1.51
N LEU A 235 9.63 4.35 2.69
CA LEU A 235 9.28 3.04 3.21
C LEU A 235 7.76 2.92 3.43
N TRP A 236 7.12 3.88 4.11
CA TRP A 236 5.68 3.91 4.31
C TRP A 236 4.92 3.79 2.98
N ASP A 237 5.30 4.59 1.99
CA ASP A 237 4.65 4.55 0.68
C ASP A 237 4.82 3.17 0.01
N THR A 238 6.00 2.53 0.16
CA THR A 238 6.24 1.17 -0.34
C THR A 238 5.38 0.13 0.39
N LEU A 239 5.16 0.30 1.69
CA LEU A 239 4.31 -0.56 2.51
C LEU A 239 2.84 -0.41 2.09
N VAL A 240 2.38 0.82 1.86
CA VAL A 240 1.02 1.13 1.37
C VAL A 240 0.76 0.42 0.04
N MET A 241 1.70 0.48 -0.92
CA MET A 241 1.56 -0.21 -2.20
C MET A 241 1.40 -1.73 -2.01
N ARG A 242 2.29 -2.34 -1.22
CA ARG A 242 2.23 -3.79 -0.94
C ARG A 242 0.94 -4.16 -0.23
N TYR A 243 0.52 -3.35 0.73
CA TYR A 243 -0.70 -3.58 1.49
C TYR A 243 -1.95 -3.50 0.62
N ALA A 244 -2.04 -2.47 -0.22
CA ALA A 244 -3.19 -2.24 -1.06
C ALA A 244 -3.40 -3.35 -2.10
N SER A 245 -2.33 -3.98 -2.57
CA SER A 245 -2.39 -5.18 -3.44
C SER A 245 -2.87 -6.45 -2.73
N GLY A 246 -2.95 -6.44 -1.39
CA GLY A 246 -3.40 -7.57 -0.58
C GLY A 246 -4.92 -7.69 -0.54
N HIS A 247 -5.40 -8.93 -0.60
CA HIS A 247 -6.82 -9.30 -0.50
C HIS A 247 -7.23 -9.45 0.97
N LEU A 248 -8.35 -8.86 1.34
CA LEU A 248 -9.01 -9.08 2.62
C LEU A 248 -10.38 -9.70 2.39
N THR A 249 -10.77 -10.64 3.25
CA THR A 249 -12.11 -11.24 3.20
C THR A 249 -13.19 -10.20 3.50
N PHE A 250 -12.90 -9.31 4.45
CA PHE A 250 -13.75 -8.17 4.79
C PHE A 250 -12.96 -6.89 4.57
N SER A 251 -13.44 -6.04 3.67
CA SER A 251 -12.79 -4.76 3.38
C SER A 251 -12.75 -3.84 4.61
N SER A 252 -13.68 -3.99 5.56
CA SER A 252 -13.70 -3.28 6.84
C SER A 252 -12.45 -3.51 7.71
N ASP A 253 -11.72 -4.60 7.47
CA ASP A 253 -10.48 -4.90 8.18
C ASP A 253 -9.31 -4.06 7.68
N ARG A 254 -9.45 -3.35 6.54
CA ARG A 254 -8.36 -2.58 5.92
C ARG A 254 -7.65 -1.62 6.88
N PRO A 255 -8.34 -0.73 7.62
CA PRO A 255 -7.65 0.15 8.56
C PRO A 255 -7.01 -0.63 9.73
N ILE A 256 -7.60 -1.74 10.17
CA ILE A 256 -7.08 -2.53 11.30
C ILE A 256 -5.81 -3.27 10.91
N ALA A 257 -5.80 -3.89 9.72
CA ALA A 257 -4.69 -4.67 9.20
C ALA A 257 -3.49 -3.84 8.73
N ILE A 258 -3.52 -2.50 8.81
CA ILE A 258 -2.32 -1.64 8.64
C ILE A 258 -1.91 -0.90 9.93
N ALA A 259 -2.79 -0.85 10.94
CA ALA A 259 -2.61 -0.06 12.16
C ALA A 259 -1.28 -0.30 12.90
N GLY A 260 -0.89 -1.57 13.12
CA GLY A 260 0.36 -1.90 13.82
C GLY A 260 1.61 -1.42 13.08
N VAL A 261 1.61 -1.51 11.75
CA VAL A 261 2.70 -1.02 10.90
C VAL A 261 2.75 0.51 10.92
N ALA A 262 1.60 1.17 10.84
CA ALA A 262 1.49 2.61 10.96
C ALA A 262 2.05 3.11 12.31
N ARG A 263 1.77 2.42 13.41
CA ARG A 263 2.29 2.78 14.75
C ARG A 263 3.82 2.74 14.82
N VAL A 264 4.44 1.69 14.26
CA VAL A 264 5.91 1.60 14.18
C VAL A 264 6.49 2.76 13.37
N VAL A 265 5.88 3.06 12.21
CA VAL A 265 6.32 4.19 11.35
C VAL A 265 6.15 5.52 12.07
N CYS A 266 5.02 5.75 12.73
CA CYS A 266 4.72 6.96 13.50
C CYS A 266 5.80 7.25 14.55
N ARG A 267 6.16 6.24 15.36
CA ARG A 267 7.25 6.33 16.35
C ARG A 267 8.59 6.72 15.72
N HIS A 268 8.88 6.24 14.51
CA HIS A 268 10.15 6.52 13.83
C HIS A 268 10.19 7.85 13.08
N LEU A 269 9.01 8.40 12.79
CA LEU A 269 8.88 9.75 12.24
C LEU A 269 8.85 10.83 13.34
N ASP A 270 8.91 10.43 14.62
CA ASP A 270 8.75 11.32 15.77
C ASP A 270 7.44 12.12 15.69
N LEU A 271 6.36 11.42 15.29
CA LEU A 271 5.02 11.98 15.15
C LEU A 271 4.11 11.47 16.26
N GLU A 272 3.07 12.24 16.52
CA GLU A 272 2.00 11.83 17.41
C GLU A 272 0.95 11.01 16.64
N ALA A 273 0.19 10.19 17.36
CA ALA A 273 -0.90 9.44 16.75
C ALA A 273 -1.95 10.35 16.07
N SER A 274 -2.09 11.60 16.54
CA SER A 274 -2.95 12.61 15.93
C SER A 274 -2.50 13.08 14.55
N ASP A 275 -1.25 12.84 14.16
CA ASP A 275 -0.73 13.14 12.83
C ASP A 275 -1.11 12.07 11.79
N PHE A 276 -1.70 10.94 12.22
CA PHE A 276 -2.17 9.91 11.31
C PHE A 276 -3.62 10.16 10.92
N HIS A 277 -3.82 10.54 9.66
CA HIS A 277 -5.13 10.83 9.10
C HIS A 277 -5.50 9.79 8.07
N CYS A 278 -6.14 8.72 8.54
CA CYS A 278 -6.73 7.67 7.71
C CYS A 278 -5.76 7.23 6.59
N GLY A 279 -4.57 6.75 6.93
CA GLY A 279 -3.57 6.28 5.96
C GLY A 279 -2.61 7.35 5.42
N LEU A 280 -2.82 8.63 5.71
CA LEU A 280 -1.91 9.73 5.33
C LEU A 280 -1.30 10.40 6.56
N TRP A 281 -0.06 10.89 6.44
CA TRP A 281 0.63 11.62 7.51
C TRP A 281 0.41 13.13 7.38
N GLY A 282 0.02 13.80 8.47
CA GLY A 282 -0.21 15.25 8.52
C GLY A 282 0.91 16.08 7.87
N PRO A 283 2.19 15.91 8.26
CA PRO A 283 3.30 16.66 7.69
C PRO A 283 3.51 16.49 6.17
N ARG A 284 3.00 15.41 5.58
CA ARG A 284 3.08 15.13 4.13
C ARG A 284 1.71 14.94 3.49
N PHE A 285 0.64 15.39 4.14
CA PHE A 285 -0.73 15.10 3.75
C PHE A 285 -0.99 15.52 2.30
N ALA A 286 -0.60 16.76 1.97
CA ALA A 286 -0.81 17.32 0.65
C ALA A 286 -0.08 16.53 -0.45
N GLY A 287 1.15 16.07 -0.21
CA GLY A 287 1.87 15.20 -1.15
C GLY A 287 1.29 13.79 -1.22
N GLY A 288 0.75 13.29 -0.09
CA GLY A 288 0.13 11.98 0.04
C GLY A 288 -1.22 11.85 -0.68
N LEU A 289 -1.85 12.96 -1.07
CA LEU A 289 -3.04 12.98 -1.92
C LEU A 289 -2.75 12.52 -3.36
N ALA A 290 -1.48 12.45 -3.78
CA ALA A 290 -1.08 12.10 -5.15
C ALA A 290 -1.10 10.58 -5.44
N TRP A 291 -1.71 9.77 -4.58
CA TRP A 291 -1.91 8.34 -4.86
C TRP A 291 -2.85 8.12 -6.06
N HIS A 292 -2.80 6.96 -6.69
CA HIS A 292 -3.78 6.53 -7.70
C HIS A 292 -3.95 5.00 -7.71
N SER A 293 -5.06 4.49 -8.26
CA SER A 293 -5.23 3.05 -8.49
C SER A 293 -4.43 2.60 -9.71
N VAL A 294 -4.01 1.34 -9.76
CA VAL A 294 -3.31 0.75 -10.92
C VAL A 294 -4.18 -0.17 -11.75
N ASP A 295 -5.20 -0.76 -11.16
CA ASP A 295 -6.18 -1.58 -11.86
C ASP A 295 -7.49 -0.78 -12.01
N THR A 296 -8.04 -0.78 -13.22
CA THR A 296 -9.27 -0.08 -13.63
C THR A 296 -10.31 -1.04 -14.18
N SER A 297 -10.17 -2.35 -13.93
CA SER A 297 -11.15 -3.34 -14.34
C SER A 297 -12.55 -2.96 -13.86
N GLN A 298 -13.57 -3.24 -14.69
CA GLN A 298 -14.96 -2.97 -14.35
C GLN A 298 -15.40 -3.67 -13.05
N GLU A 299 -14.75 -4.79 -12.70
CA GLU A 299 -14.98 -5.51 -11.45
C GLU A 299 -14.53 -4.73 -10.21
N GLN A 300 -13.45 -3.93 -10.28
CA GLN A 300 -13.05 -3.03 -9.18
C GLN A 300 -13.95 -1.79 -9.11
N LEU A 301 -14.37 -1.25 -10.26
CA LEU A 301 -15.35 -0.17 -10.34
C LEU A 301 -16.74 -0.58 -9.83
N ALA A 302 -16.99 -1.88 -9.64
CA ALA A 302 -18.23 -2.43 -9.09
C ALA A 302 -18.15 -2.72 -7.57
N ARG A 303 -16.98 -2.59 -6.93
CA ARG A 303 -16.85 -2.82 -5.48
C ARG A 303 -17.34 -1.60 -4.72
N ASP A 304 -18.18 -1.79 -3.70
CA ASP A 304 -18.67 -0.66 -2.90
C ASP A 304 -17.50 0.07 -2.21
N PRO A 305 -17.41 1.41 -2.31
CA PRO A 305 -16.44 2.18 -1.53
C PRO A 305 -16.66 1.92 -0.04
N LEU A 306 -15.55 1.82 0.69
CA LEU A 306 -15.59 1.52 2.12
C LEU A 306 -16.35 2.61 2.89
N LEU A 307 -17.55 2.25 3.34
CA LEU A 307 -18.40 3.13 4.13
C LEU A 307 -17.65 3.61 5.38
N GLY A 308 -17.62 4.92 5.59
CA GLY A 308 -16.95 5.55 6.74
C GLY A 308 -15.49 5.96 6.50
N ILE A 309 -14.88 5.55 5.39
CA ILE A 309 -13.53 6.01 5.01
C ILE A 309 -13.62 7.22 4.07
N PRO A 310 -12.88 8.30 4.34
CA PRO A 310 -12.91 9.48 3.50
C PRO A 310 -12.38 9.22 2.08
N SER A 311 -12.99 9.83 1.06
CA SER A 311 -12.67 9.54 -0.36
C SER A 311 -11.26 9.97 -0.77
N TRP A 312 -10.64 10.90 -0.03
CA TRP A 312 -9.27 11.34 -0.26
C TRP A 312 -8.22 10.35 0.25
N SER A 313 -8.61 9.39 1.10
CA SER A 313 -7.71 8.36 1.63
C SER A 313 -7.60 7.20 0.65
N TRP A 314 -6.38 6.67 0.48
CA TRP A 314 -6.17 5.44 -0.28
C TRP A 314 -6.80 4.20 0.40
N LEU A 315 -7.19 4.28 1.68
CA LEU A 315 -7.95 3.21 2.34
C LEU A 315 -9.38 3.11 1.82
N SER A 316 -9.90 4.12 1.11
CA SER A 316 -11.27 4.13 0.60
C SER A 316 -11.46 3.19 -0.60
N VAL A 317 -10.37 2.66 -1.15
CA VAL A 317 -10.38 1.77 -2.31
C VAL A 317 -9.93 0.36 -1.93
N ASP A 318 -10.56 -0.61 -2.56
CA ASP A 318 -10.22 -2.03 -2.44
C ASP A 318 -9.54 -2.50 -3.74
N GLY A 319 -8.26 -2.15 -3.87
CA GLY A 319 -7.43 -2.45 -5.03
C GLY A 319 -6.01 -1.96 -4.87
N GLU A 320 -5.16 -2.28 -5.85
CA GLU A 320 -3.76 -1.86 -5.87
C GLU A 320 -3.66 -0.33 -6.01
N VAL A 321 -2.98 0.31 -5.06
CA VAL A 321 -2.70 1.76 -5.10
C VAL A 321 -1.22 2.02 -5.26
N TRP A 322 -0.89 3.03 -6.03
CA TRP A 322 0.46 3.53 -6.19
C TRP A 322 0.57 4.93 -5.61
N GLN A 323 1.63 5.16 -4.85
CA GLN A 323 2.05 6.47 -4.39
C GLN A 323 3.17 6.94 -5.32
N ASP A 324 3.01 8.10 -5.95
CA ASP A 324 4.03 8.60 -6.85
C ASP A 324 5.28 9.06 -6.06
N HIS A 325 6.32 8.21 -6.04
CA HIS A 325 7.62 8.46 -5.37
C HIS A 325 8.63 9.22 -6.21
N THR A 326 8.23 9.82 -7.34
CA THR A 326 9.16 10.49 -8.28
C THR A 326 9.96 11.65 -7.68
N GLY A 327 9.79 11.99 -6.40
CA GLY A 327 10.67 12.89 -5.64
C GLY A 327 12.16 12.47 -5.59
N ARG A 328 12.52 11.28 -6.09
CA ARG A 328 13.92 10.90 -6.37
C ARG A 328 14.49 11.50 -7.67
N TYR A 329 13.64 11.89 -8.61
CA TYR A 329 14.04 12.34 -9.95
C TYR A 329 13.57 13.78 -10.28
N PHE A 330 12.54 14.29 -9.60
CA PHE A 330 12.00 15.62 -9.85
C PHE A 330 11.79 16.40 -8.54
N ARG A 331 12.11 17.71 -8.53
CA ARG A 331 11.74 18.62 -7.45
C ARG A 331 10.29 19.05 -7.66
N TYR A 332 9.38 18.41 -6.95
CA TYR A 332 7.98 18.80 -6.97
C TYR A 332 7.64 19.85 -5.93
N LYS A 333 6.80 20.82 -6.32
CA LYS A 333 6.10 21.72 -5.43
C LYS A 333 4.66 21.22 -5.26
N THR A 334 4.16 21.31 -4.03
CA THR A 334 2.76 21.03 -3.72
C THR A 334 2.06 22.36 -3.47
N PRO A 335 1.13 22.80 -4.34
CA PRO A 335 0.51 24.12 -4.21
C PRO A 335 -0.65 24.15 -3.19
N ILE A 336 -0.92 23.01 -2.54
CA ILE A 336 -1.93 22.83 -1.50
C ILE A 336 -1.36 23.24 -0.14
N GLU A 337 -2.11 24.09 0.55
CA GLU A 337 -1.92 24.44 1.95
C GLU A 337 -2.97 23.69 2.79
N VAL A 338 -2.54 23.06 3.87
CA VAL A 338 -3.43 22.34 4.80
C VAL A 338 -3.89 23.33 5.86
N VAL A 339 -5.20 23.58 5.94
CA VAL A 339 -5.80 24.51 6.91
C VAL A 339 -6.20 23.80 8.20
N GLU A 340 -6.88 22.65 8.06
CA GLU A 340 -7.24 21.80 9.19
C GLU A 340 -7.30 20.34 8.73
N LEU A 341 -6.70 19.44 9.51
CA LEU A 341 -6.95 18.01 9.42
C LEU A 341 -7.61 17.56 10.70
N ARG A 342 -8.68 16.79 10.58
CA ARG A 342 -9.33 16.21 11.74
C ARG A 342 -9.77 14.79 11.43
N THR A 343 -9.34 13.87 12.27
CA THR A 343 -9.74 12.46 12.26
C THR A 343 -10.32 12.11 13.62
N THR A 344 -11.46 11.42 13.64
CA THR A 344 -12.07 10.89 14.86
C THR A 344 -12.01 9.37 14.78
N PRO A 345 -11.08 8.70 15.49
CA PRO A 345 -10.99 7.25 15.48
C PRO A 345 -12.19 6.60 16.19
N VAL A 346 -12.51 5.35 15.85
CA VAL A 346 -13.48 4.53 16.59
C VAL A 346 -12.88 4.04 17.91
N GLY A 347 -11.59 3.74 17.92
CA GLY A 347 -10.84 3.31 19.09
C GLY A 347 -9.34 3.55 18.87
N ASP A 348 -8.66 2.57 18.26
CA ASP A 348 -7.25 2.72 17.87
C ASP A 348 -7.08 3.92 16.90
N PRO A 349 -6.22 4.92 17.23
CA PRO A 349 -5.93 6.06 16.36
C PRO A 349 -5.45 5.69 14.94
N PHE A 350 -4.85 4.52 14.77
CA PHE A 350 -4.36 4.05 13.46
C PHE A 350 -5.36 3.13 12.74
N GLY A 351 -6.50 2.85 13.36
CA GLY A 351 -7.51 1.92 12.89
C GLY A 351 -8.73 2.61 12.26
N PRO A 352 -9.93 2.00 12.37
CA PRO A 352 -11.17 2.53 11.81
C PRO A 352 -11.52 3.92 12.34
N VAL A 353 -12.20 4.71 11.52
CA VAL A 353 -12.58 6.10 11.85
C VAL A 353 -14.10 6.28 11.80
N ASN A 354 -14.63 7.09 12.72
CA ASN A 354 -16.03 7.55 12.70
C ASN A 354 -16.23 8.67 11.67
N SER A 355 -15.23 9.54 11.56
CA SER A 355 -15.21 10.64 10.58
C SER A 355 -13.79 11.14 10.38
N ALA A 356 -13.51 11.66 9.18
CA ALA A 356 -12.31 12.42 8.91
C ALA A 356 -12.60 13.47 7.85
N PHE A 357 -11.99 14.65 7.97
CA PHE A 357 -12.03 15.67 6.92
C PHE A 357 -10.69 16.39 6.81
N ALA A 358 -10.44 16.92 5.62
CA ALA A 358 -9.32 17.80 5.36
C ALA A 358 -9.84 19.12 4.80
N ARG A 359 -9.70 20.20 5.56
CA ARG A 359 -9.86 21.56 5.05
C ARG A 359 -8.52 21.98 4.46
N ILE A 360 -8.52 22.24 3.17
CA ILE A 360 -7.32 22.59 2.42
C ILE A 360 -7.58 23.82 1.57
N LYS A 361 -6.50 24.48 1.17
CA LYS A 361 -6.51 25.62 0.27
C LYS A 361 -5.60 25.32 -0.92
N GLY A 362 -6.14 25.38 -2.13
CA GLY A 362 -5.35 25.03 -3.32
C GLY A 362 -5.98 25.45 -4.65
N PRO A 363 -5.24 25.30 -5.76
CA PRO A 363 -5.72 25.65 -7.09
C PRO A 363 -6.69 24.59 -7.60
N ILE A 364 -7.91 25.01 -7.95
CA ILE A 364 -8.97 24.14 -8.46
C ILE A 364 -9.60 24.78 -9.70
N CYS A 365 -9.93 23.97 -10.70
CA CYS A 365 -10.64 24.43 -11.90
C CYS A 365 -11.68 23.41 -12.37
N PRO A 366 -12.78 23.84 -13.00
CA PRO A 366 -13.77 22.93 -13.60
C PRO A 366 -13.18 22.18 -14.81
N VAL A 367 -13.66 20.95 -15.02
CA VAL A 367 -13.26 20.09 -16.12
C VAL A 367 -14.44 19.26 -16.62
N SER A 368 -14.42 18.90 -17.89
CA SER A 368 -15.33 17.90 -18.45
C SER A 368 -14.53 16.71 -18.94
N ILE A 369 -15.05 15.51 -18.74
CA ILE A 369 -14.43 14.26 -19.19
C ILE A 369 -15.40 13.60 -20.16
N SER A 370 -14.90 13.03 -21.24
CA SER A 370 -15.69 12.27 -22.22
C SER A 370 -14.96 11.00 -22.62
N GLU A 371 -15.69 9.91 -22.83
CA GLU A 371 -15.12 8.66 -23.34
C GLU A 371 -14.74 8.81 -24.82
N ARG A 372 -13.58 8.29 -25.19
CA ARG A 372 -13.12 8.32 -26.57
C ARG A 372 -13.62 7.08 -27.31
N SER A 373 -14.55 7.28 -28.25
CA SER A 373 -15.08 6.20 -29.07
C SER A 373 -14.00 5.63 -30.00
N GLY A 374 -13.69 4.33 -29.89
CA GLY A 374 -13.00 3.57 -30.94
C GLY A 374 -11.46 3.41 -30.86
N SER A 375 -10.80 3.71 -29.74
CA SER A 375 -9.35 3.45 -29.59
C SER A 375 -9.08 2.16 -28.80
N ARG A 376 -8.58 1.13 -29.47
CA ARG A 376 -7.91 -0.04 -28.86
C ARG A 376 -6.42 0.27 -28.73
N ASP A 377 -5.80 -0.06 -27.60
CA ASP A 377 -4.34 -0.12 -27.53
C ASP A 377 -3.88 -1.39 -28.28
N PRO A 378 -3.12 -1.29 -29.38
CA PRO A 378 -2.66 -2.48 -30.10
C PRO A 378 -1.59 -3.28 -29.33
N ALA A 379 -1.00 -2.70 -28.28
CA ALA A 379 0.13 -3.26 -27.54
C ALA A 379 -0.26 -3.92 -26.20
N LYS A 380 -1.52 -3.79 -25.79
CA LYS A 380 -2.06 -4.43 -24.58
C LYS A 380 -3.39 -5.09 -24.93
N ASP A 381 -3.54 -6.37 -24.59
CA ASP A 381 -4.82 -7.11 -24.63
C ASP A 381 -5.83 -6.58 -23.58
N ASP A 382 -5.80 -5.28 -23.28
CA ASP A 382 -6.54 -4.66 -22.19
C ASP A 382 -7.57 -3.67 -22.77
N GLU A 383 -8.86 -3.94 -22.50
CA GLU A 383 -10.03 -3.15 -22.93
C GLU A 383 -10.20 -1.84 -22.11
N SER A 384 -9.13 -1.31 -21.53
CA SER A 384 -9.21 -0.10 -20.71
C SER A 384 -9.58 1.14 -21.55
N PRO A 385 -10.69 1.83 -21.26
CA PRO A 385 -11.16 2.97 -22.05
C PRO A 385 -10.23 4.18 -21.92
N PHE A 386 -9.98 4.86 -23.05
CA PHE A 386 -9.30 6.15 -23.05
C PHE A 386 -10.32 7.28 -22.87
N TYR A 387 -9.99 8.27 -22.04
CA TYR A 387 -10.82 9.44 -21.79
C TYR A 387 -10.17 10.71 -22.33
N ASP A 388 -10.97 11.55 -22.99
CA ASP A 388 -10.60 12.91 -23.35
C ASP A 388 -10.98 13.86 -22.21
N ILE A 389 -10.06 14.75 -21.86
CA ILE A 389 -10.27 15.80 -20.85
C ILE A 389 -10.48 17.11 -21.58
N THR A 390 -11.62 17.76 -21.35
CA THR A 390 -11.89 19.09 -21.89
C THR A 390 -11.73 20.17 -20.83
N LEU A 391 -10.81 21.10 -21.07
CA LEU A 391 -10.56 22.28 -20.23
C LEU A 391 -10.88 23.54 -21.03
N ASP A 392 -11.91 24.28 -20.60
CA ASP A 392 -12.34 25.54 -21.23
C ASP A 392 -12.50 25.40 -22.77
N GLY A 393 -13.23 24.35 -23.18
CA GLY A 393 -13.60 24.05 -24.57
C GLY A 393 -12.55 23.30 -25.39
N ILE A 394 -11.38 22.99 -24.84
CA ILE A 394 -10.29 22.30 -25.56
C ILE A 394 -10.08 20.91 -24.97
N ALA A 395 -10.22 19.88 -25.81
CA ALA A 395 -9.97 18.49 -25.45
C ALA A 395 -8.47 18.14 -25.53
N PHE A 396 -7.98 17.40 -24.54
CA PHE A 396 -6.61 16.91 -24.43
C PHE A 396 -6.61 15.42 -24.12
N LEU A 397 -5.62 14.70 -24.69
CA LEU A 397 -5.36 13.32 -24.33
C LEU A 397 -4.68 13.28 -22.96
N ALA A 398 -5.31 12.62 -21.99
CA ALA A 398 -4.69 12.35 -20.70
C ALA A 398 -3.53 11.36 -20.86
N GLY A 399 -2.37 11.64 -20.25
CA GLY A 399 -1.26 10.66 -20.22
C GLY A 399 -1.64 9.42 -19.41
N ARG A 400 -2.31 9.62 -18.27
CA ARG A 400 -2.98 8.59 -17.46
C ARG A 400 -4.18 9.22 -16.74
N CYS A 401 -5.39 8.72 -17.00
CA CYS A 401 -6.62 9.11 -16.30
C CYS A 401 -7.17 7.90 -15.55
N PHE A 402 -7.36 8.02 -14.24
CA PHE A 402 -7.95 6.98 -13.42
C PHE A 402 -9.18 7.54 -12.72
N LEU A 403 -10.35 6.97 -13.03
CA LEU A 403 -11.59 7.25 -12.32
C LEU A 403 -11.85 6.12 -11.33
N LEU A 404 -12.07 6.48 -10.09
CA LEU A 404 -12.38 5.58 -8.98
C LEU A 404 -13.82 5.85 -8.55
N ASN A 405 -14.66 4.83 -8.72
CA ASN A 405 -15.90 4.59 -7.99
C ASN A 405 -16.78 5.83 -7.73
N TRP A 406 -17.63 6.11 -8.71
CA TRP A 406 -18.84 6.90 -8.48
C TRP A 406 -19.81 6.11 -7.62
N ASP A 407 -20.46 6.80 -6.69
CA ASP A 407 -21.34 6.25 -5.66
C ASP A 407 -22.30 5.15 -6.16
N GLY A 408 -21.98 3.91 -5.81
CA GLY A 408 -22.79 2.71 -6.07
C GLY A 408 -24.14 2.70 -5.35
N SER A 409 -24.44 3.69 -4.49
CA SER A 409 -25.76 3.79 -3.84
C SER A 409 -26.94 3.98 -4.81
N ARG A 410 -26.67 4.13 -6.12
CA ARG A 410 -27.71 4.25 -7.17
C ARG A 410 -27.50 3.42 -8.43
N GLY A 411 -26.53 2.50 -8.49
CA GLY A 411 -26.31 1.68 -9.70
C GLY A 411 -26.08 2.53 -10.97
N GLN A 412 -25.43 3.68 -10.82
CA GLN A 412 -25.28 4.65 -11.90
C GLN A 412 -24.01 4.34 -12.74
N SER A 413 -24.17 4.21 -14.06
CA SER A 413 -23.07 3.93 -14.99
C SER A 413 -22.09 5.12 -15.09
N LEU A 414 -20.86 4.88 -15.54
CA LEU A 414 -19.86 5.93 -15.77
C LEU A 414 -20.39 7.09 -16.64
N ASN A 415 -21.34 6.83 -17.55
CA ASN A 415 -22.01 7.85 -18.35
C ASN A 415 -22.71 8.92 -17.50
N SER A 416 -23.25 8.55 -16.33
CA SER A 416 -23.83 9.51 -15.39
C SER A 416 -22.80 10.45 -14.75
N VAL A 417 -21.52 10.02 -14.66
CA VAL A 417 -20.41 10.83 -14.14
C VAL A 417 -20.01 11.88 -15.16
N LEU A 418 -20.00 11.52 -16.45
CA LEU A 418 -19.70 12.43 -17.57
C LEU A 418 -20.78 13.54 -17.70
N GLU A 419 -21.99 13.32 -17.17
CA GLU A 419 -23.07 14.31 -17.12
C GLU A 419 -22.95 15.29 -15.94
N THR A 420 -22.01 15.08 -15.00
CA THR A 420 -21.80 15.97 -13.84
C THR A 420 -20.61 16.91 -14.05
N THR A 421 -20.68 18.11 -13.47
CA THR A 421 -19.53 19.02 -13.46
C THR A 421 -18.44 18.48 -12.53
N LEU A 422 -17.25 18.25 -13.07
CA LEU A 422 -16.08 17.77 -12.35
C LEU A 422 -15.06 18.89 -12.14
N TYR A 423 -14.12 18.66 -11.24
CA TYR A 423 -13.10 19.63 -10.88
C TYR A 423 -11.73 18.97 -10.76
N LEU A 424 -10.69 19.64 -11.23
CA LEU A 424 -9.30 19.24 -10.99
C LEU A 424 -8.74 20.08 -9.86
N LEU A 425 -8.22 19.42 -8.82
CA LEU A 425 -7.38 20.06 -7.80
C LEU A 425 -5.92 19.72 -8.08
N LEU A 426 -5.07 20.74 -8.24
CA LEU A 426 -3.64 20.55 -8.47
C LEU A 426 -2.94 20.14 -7.17
N VAL A 427 -2.41 18.92 -7.13
CA VAL A 427 -1.74 18.36 -5.94
C VAL A 427 -0.22 18.48 -6.03
N ARG A 428 0.31 18.33 -7.25
CA ARG A 428 1.75 18.33 -7.48
C ARG A 428 2.06 18.96 -8.83
N ALA A 429 3.12 19.76 -8.86
CA ALA A 429 3.69 20.27 -10.09
C ALA A 429 5.22 20.37 -9.95
N GLY A 430 6.01 19.96 -10.94
CA GLY A 430 7.48 19.81 -10.82
C GLY A 430 8.30 20.66 -11.77
N GLU A 431 9.37 21.31 -11.28
CA GLU A 431 10.33 22.10 -12.10
C GLU A 431 11.56 21.26 -12.48
N GLN A 432 12.21 21.57 -13.61
CA GLN A 432 13.47 20.93 -14.01
C GLN A 432 14.59 21.17 -12.98
N PRO A 433 15.52 20.21 -12.80
CA PRO A 433 16.78 20.50 -12.11
C PRO A 433 17.63 21.50 -12.91
N GLU A 434 18.35 22.37 -12.20
CA GLU A 434 19.08 23.59 -12.68
C GLU A 434 20.11 23.40 -13.82
N ASN A 435 20.37 22.16 -14.29
CA ASN A 435 21.35 21.86 -15.34
C ASN A 435 20.73 21.37 -16.68
N GLY A 436 19.41 21.50 -16.87
CA GLY A 436 18.75 21.32 -18.17
C GLY A 436 18.84 22.58 -19.06
N PRO A 437 18.72 22.46 -20.40
CA PRO A 437 18.88 23.61 -21.29
C PRO A 437 17.91 24.74 -20.92
N ALA A 438 18.47 25.93 -20.71
CA ALA A 438 17.73 27.12 -20.29
C ALA A 438 16.69 27.54 -21.34
N GLY A 439 15.45 27.74 -20.90
CA GLY A 439 14.46 28.45 -21.70
C GLY A 439 13.01 28.25 -21.26
N LEU A 440 12.47 29.32 -20.65
CA LEU A 440 11.08 29.80 -20.62
C LEU A 440 10.45 29.87 -19.22
N ASP A 441 10.38 31.10 -18.70
CA ASP A 441 9.55 31.51 -17.57
C ASP A 441 8.06 31.36 -17.93
N LEU A 442 7.47 30.25 -17.50
CA LEU A 442 6.02 30.13 -17.29
C LEU A 442 5.74 30.55 -15.84
N LEU A 443 4.59 31.17 -15.57
CA LEU A 443 4.20 31.76 -14.27
C LEU A 443 4.45 30.84 -13.05
N TYR A 444 4.57 29.52 -13.25
CA TYR A 444 4.87 28.52 -12.22
C TYR A 444 5.98 27.49 -12.53
N GLY A 445 6.63 27.52 -13.70
CA GLY A 445 7.84 26.72 -13.99
C GLY A 445 7.72 25.18 -14.15
N PHE A 446 6.52 24.59 -14.25
CA PHE A 446 6.33 23.13 -14.11
C PHE A 446 6.21 22.30 -15.41
N ASN A 447 6.77 21.08 -15.45
CA ASN A 447 6.77 20.15 -16.60
C ASN A 447 5.85 18.92 -16.45
N THR A 448 5.31 18.68 -15.27
CA THR A 448 4.34 17.60 -14.99
C THR A 448 3.30 18.12 -14.00
N TYR A 449 2.04 17.73 -14.21
CA TYR A 449 0.91 18.16 -13.38
C TYR A 449 0.19 16.90 -12.89
N CYS A 450 0.11 16.73 -11.57
CA CYS A 450 -0.68 15.67 -10.95
C CYS A 450 -1.89 16.32 -10.26
N CYS A 451 -3.08 15.93 -10.68
CA CYS A 451 -4.32 16.45 -10.13
C CYS A 451 -5.18 15.31 -9.59
N ILE A 452 -5.94 15.59 -8.53
CA ILE A 452 -7.06 14.71 -8.16
C ILE A 452 -8.35 15.24 -8.79
N ILE A 453 -9.21 14.32 -9.20
CA ILE A 453 -10.52 14.61 -9.79
C ILE A 453 -11.54 14.62 -8.67
N LEU A 454 -12.28 15.72 -8.57
CA LEU A 454 -13.25 15.97 -7.53
C LEU A 454 -14.66 16.15 -8.11
N THR A 455 -15.66 15.77 -7.32
CA THR A 455 -17.07 16.13 -7.51
C THR A 455 -17.56 16.90 -6.29
N ALA A 456 -18.43 17.88 -6.50
CA ALA A 456 -19.00 18.68 -5.42
C ALA A 456 -20.05 17.87 -4.64
N VAL A 457 -20.06 17.98 -3.32
CA VAL A 457 -21.08 17.32 -2.48
C VAL A 457 -22.38 18.13 -2.53
N PRO A 458 -23.50 17.55 -2.96
CA PRO A 458 -24.77 18.28 -3.05
C PRO A 458 -25.18 18.89 -1.71
N ARG A 459 -25.66 20.14 -1.75
CA ARG A 459 -26.17 20.89 -0.58
C ARG A 459 -25.14 21.13 0.54
N ARG A 460 -23.85 20.93 0.29
CA ARG A 460 -22.77 21.23 1.24
C ARG A 460 -21.75 22.18 0.63
N ARG A 461 -21.76 23.44 1.07
CA ARG A 461 -20.87 24.49 0.56
C ARG A 461 -19.41 24.09 0.73
N GLY A 462 -18.60 24.19 -0.33
CA GLY A 462 -17.16 23.94 -0.26
C GLY A 462 -16.74 22.48 -0.07
N HIS A 463 -17.67 21.53 0.00
CA HIS A 463 -17.36 20.13 0.22
C HIS A 463 -17.20 19.38 -1.10
N PHE A 464 -16.15 18.56 -1.18
CA PHE A 464 -15.85 17.74 -2.35
C PHE A 464 -15.56 16.29 -1.95
N ARG A 465 -15.83 15.39 -2.88
CA ARG A 465 -15.39 14.00 -2.84
C ARG A 465 -14.39 13.76 -3.97
N ARG A 466 -13.35 13.01 -3.69
CA ARG A 466 -12.42 12.50 -4.69
C ARG A 466 -13.07 11.34 -5.44
N ILE A 467 -12.95 11.38 -6.76
CA ILE A 467 -13.44 10.33 -7.66
C ILE A 467 -12.37 9.87 -8.65
N GLY A 468 -11.14 10.36 -8.54
CA GLY A 468 -10.09 9.98 -9.48
C GLY A 468 -8.79 10.74 -9.32
N PHE A 469 -7.86 10.40 -10.21
CA PHE A 469 -6.54 10.98 -10.32
C PHE A 469 -6.16 11.12 -11.79
N ILE A 470 -5.41 12.16 -12.11
CA ILE A 470 -4.96 12.42 -13.46
C ILE A 470 -3.55 12.98 -13.46
N GLU A 471 -2.73 12.41 -14.33
CA GLU A 471 -1.36 12.86 -14.55
C GLU A 471 -1.20 13.33 -15.99
N PHE A 472 -0.72 14.56 -16.12
CA PHE A 472 -0.32 15.12 -17.40
C PHE A 472 1.19 14.92 -17.57
N LEU A 473 1.55 13.89 -18.34
CA LEU A 473 2.92 13.60 -18.73
C LEU A 473 3.20 14.24 -20.10
N PHE A 474 4.22 15.10 -20.15
CA PHE A 474 4.65 15.73 -21.41
C PHE A 474 6.09 15.28 -21.73
N PRO A 475 6.35 14.77 -22.95
CA PRO A 475 7.68 14.27 -23.30
C PRO A 475 8.74 15.39 -23.27
N LEU A 476 9.89 15.06 -22.67
CA LEU A 476 10.99 16.00 -22.33
C LEU A 476 11.87 16.38 -23.54
N THR A 477 11.79 15.66 -24.65
CA THR A 477 12.55 15.92 -25.89
C THR A 477 11.74 15.48 -27.10
N GLU A 478 11.95 16.13 -28.25
CA GLU A 478 11.44 15.63 -29.54
C GLU A 478 11.79 14.13 -29.66
N PRO A 479 10.81 13.25 -29.91
CA PRO A 479 11.11 11.84 -30.11
C PRO A 479 12.00 11.72 -31.35
N ARG A 480 13.15 11.01 -31.23
CA ARG A 480 14.09 10.80 -32.35
C ARG A 480 13.45 10.13 -33.58
N ALA A 481 12.27 9.54 -33.40
CA ALA A 481 11.32 9.22 -34.45
C ALA A 481 9.91 9.21 -33.81
N PRO A 482 8.88 9.69 -34.52
CA PRO A 482 7.52 9.66 -34.01
C PRO A 482 7.06 8.19 -33.89
N PRO A 483 6.21 7.85 -32.91
CA PRO A 483 5.40 6.64 -33.05
C PRO A 483 4.60 6.75 -34.36
N PRO A 484 4.39 5.65 -35.12
CA PRO A 484 3.95 5.69 -36.52
C PRO A 484 2.59 6.36 -36.79
N ASN A 485 1.88 6.82 -35.76
CA ASN A 485 0.57 7.46 -35.83
C ASN A 485 0.51 8.92 -35.33
N PHE A 486 1.62 9.57 -34.96
CA PHE A 486 1.62 10.97 -34.49
C PHE A 486 2.61 11.82 -35.29
N GLY A 487 2.15 12.97 -35.81
CA GLY A 487 2.87 13.80 -36.79
C GLY A 487 4.00 14.64 -36.20
N ASN A 488 5.14 14.67 -36.92
CA ASN A 488 6.48 15.08 -36.47
C ASN A 488 6.75 16.54 -36.04
N GLU A 489 5.82 17.50 -36.16
CA GLU A 489 6.10 18.91 -35.81
C GLU A 489 5.02 19.55 -34.91
N ARG A 490 3.95 18.81 -34.58
CA ARG A 490 2.80 19.37 -33.84
C ARG A 490 2.88 19.20 -32.33
N ASP A 491 3.73 18.29 -31.83
CA ASP A 491 3.70 17.87 -30.43
C ASP A 491 4.36 18.85 -29.44
N SER A 492 5.51 19.47 -29.76
CA SER A 492 6.15 20.43 -28.84
C SER A 492 5.29 21.68 -28.61
N ASN A 493 4.66 22.19 -29.67
CA ASN A 493 3.70 23.31 -29.57
C ASN A 493 2.40 22.91 -28.88
N MET A 494 2.00 21.63 -28.96
CA MET A 494 0.83 21.13 -28.24
C MET A 494 1.10 21.09 -26.74
N CYS A 495 2.20 20.46 -26.29
CA CYS A 495 2.55 20.39 -24.86
C CYS A 495 2.64 21.77 -24.21
N ARG A 496 3.31 22.73 -24.85
CA ARG A 496 3.39 24.13 -24.34
C ARG A 496 2.03 24.81 -24.26
N ARG A 497 1.13 24.55 -25.21
CA ARG A 497 -0.25 25.07 -25.18
C ARG A 497 -1.05 24.45 -24.02
N VAL A 498 -0.87 23.15 -23.75
CA VAL A 498 -1.55 22.48 -22.63
C VAL A 498 -1.08 23.05 -21.29
N HIS A 499 0.23 23.18 -21.08
CA HIS A 499 0.80 23.79 -19.88
C HIS A 499 0.25 25.19 -19.60
N ARG A 500 0.36 26.08 -20.60
CA ARG A 500 -0.17 27.44 -20.48
C ARG A 500 -1.65 27.45 -20.16
N ARG A 501 -2.43 26.55 -20.77
CA ARG A 501 -3.86 26.47 -20.55
C ARG A 501 -4.22 25.97 -19.16
N LEU A 502 -3.49 24.99 -18.63
CA LEU A 502 -3.63 24.55 -17.24
C LEU A 502 -3.33 25.70 -16.28
N ASP A 503 -2.22 26.42 -16.48
CA ASP A 503 -1.86 27.58 -15.67
C ASP A 503 -2.95 28.67 -15.72
N GLU A 504 -3.47 28.98 -16.92
CA GLU A 504 -4.60 29.91 -17.11
C GLU A 504 -5.86 29.43 -16.38
N CYS A 505 -6.17 28.13 -16.45
CA CYS A 505 -7.36 27.56 -15.80
C CYS A 505 -7.28 27.63 -14.27
N PHE A 506 -6.11 27.37 -13.70
CA PHE A 506 -5.89 27.47 -12.25
C PHE A 506 -5.78 28.93 -11.76
N ALA A 507 -5.40 29.87 -12.64
CA ALA A 507 -5.33 31.29 -12.32
C ALA A 507 -6.66 32.05 -12.50
N LYS A 508 -7.71 31.42 -13.05
CA LYS A 508 -9.01 32.07 -13.28
C LYS A 508 -9.92 31.97 -12.05
N ARG A 509 -10.67 33.05 -11.75
CA ARG A 509 -11.86 32.99 -10.87
C ARG A 509 -13.05 32.37 -11.61
N ASN A 510 -13.08 31.05 -11.71
CA ASN A 510 -14.10 30.31 -12.47
C ASN A 510 -14.94 29.34 -11.62
N LEU A 511 -14.71 29.24 -10.30
CA LEU A 511 -15.58 28.46 -9.42
C LEU A 511 -16.75 29.32 -8.87
N PRO A 512 -17.99 28.83 -8.93
CA PRO A 512 -19.12 29.39 -8.19
C PRO A 512 -18.90 29.52 -6.67
N GLU A 513 -19.44 30.56 -6.04
CA GLU A 513 -19.25 30.86 -4.60
C GLU A 513 -19.70 29.75 -3.64
N TYR A 514 -20.68 28.94 -4.04
CA TYR A 514 -21.15 27.81 -3.22
C TYR A 514 -20.16 26.64 -3.18
N LEU A 515 -19.10 26.66 -3.99
CA LEU A 515 -18.10 25.60 -4.07
C LEU A 515 -16.86 25.86 -3.24
N TYR A 516 -16.80 26.94 -2.47
CA TYR A 516 -15.66 27.21 -1.60
C TYR A 516 -16.05 28.01 -0.35
N GLU A 517 -15.23 27.93 0.69
CA GLU A 517 -15.38 28.73 1.91
C GLU A 517 -14.77 30.12 1.75
N ALA A 518 -13.56 30.18 1.16
CA ALA A 518 -12.82 31.41 0.88
C ALA A 518 -11.93 31.25 -0.36
N ILE A 519 -11.51 32.36 -0.95
CA ILE A 519 -10.51 32.43 -2.03
C ILE A 519 -9.50 33.52 -1.69
N ASP A 520 -8.21 33.29 -1.95
CA ASP A 520 -7.17 34.31 -1.76
C ASP A 520 -6.81 35.07 -3.05
N ASP A 521 -5.87 35.99 -2.93
CA ASP A 521 -5.36 36.80 -4.05
C ASP A 521 -4.56 35.98 -5.08
N GLN A 522 -4.14 34.77 -4.71
CA GLN A 522 -3.45 33.81 -5.59
C GLN A 522 -4.42 32.80 -6.23
N HIS A 523 -5.73 33.02 -6.13
CA HIS A 523 -6.75 32.13 -6.70
C HIS A 523 -6.75 30.71 -6.10
N LYS A 524 -6.27 30.56 -4.87
CA LYS A 524 -6.39 29.32 -4.11
C LYS A 524 -7.71 29.31 -3.35
N TYR A 525 -8.48 28.26 -3.56
CA TYR A 525 -9.79 28.09 -2.97
C TYR A 525 -9.70 27.21 -1.73
N THR A 526 -10.38 27.63 -0.66
CA THR A 526 -10.54 26.85 0.57
C THR A 526 -11.72 25.90 0.41
N ILE A 527 -11.43 24.61 0.45
CA ILE A 527 -12.39 23.51 0.25
C ILE A 527 -12.22 22.45 1.34
N ILE A 528 -13.24 21.61 1.51
CA ILE A 528 -13.23 20.49 2.44
C ILE A 528 -13.32 19.18 1.66
N LEU A 529 -12.31 18.34 1.78
CA LEU A 529 -12.33 16.98 1.26
C LEU A 529 -12.97 16.04 2.29
N GLN A 530 -13.93 15.23 1.84
CA GLN A 530 -14.66 14.27 2.67
C GLN A 530 -14.35 12.83 2.35
#